data_AF-A0A4R4G3G5-F1
#
_entry.id   AF-A0A4R4G3G5-F1
#
_cell.length_a   1.000
_cell.length_b   1.000
_cell.length_c   1.000
_cell.angle_alpha   90.00
_cell.angle_beta   90.00
_cell.angle_gamma   90.00
#
_symmetry.space_group_name_H-M   'P 1'
#
loop_
_entity.id
_entity.type
_entity.pdbx_description
1 polymer ?
#
loop_
_entity_poly.entity_id
_entity_poly.type
_entity_poly.pdbx_seq_one_letter_code
_entity_poly.pdbx_strand_id
1 'polypeptide(L)'
;MPMRMSNLKEVIATSGHHPLHTVWGMIEQAANNHITIRPSGIVEFLDNPFSWATKQIVGVLSPSSEATVLGTAVHAAAEFGYRCILDNQGLPSVEECAVAIDESLKNEYVWLENPTMTIEQMTTEAIRLFTVYHTEVMPFANPVAAEERFVLEAWDGIQLAGTTDRIERRADGTLAITDIKTSAKNLSGEKVEGSDELKAMRQKLKELNKLSERHAPQYNDLKEAGKVVKEIQRKLGLKKTTEEEKAMLQVDLEEAETSLVELQGEVDKWLEGVQEERDQLQTEIDRIAPDIEKRQYEADCLAAMHKHGLQLASYAFLYEAATGNTIDWGRIEVIIKYDPTPVVKILEFPLHIYKRECAMAVDLMVEAIQALRAGTPARLLFRMNPETFRGSELTEMVREIVMAS
;
A
#
# COMPACT_ATOMS: atom_id res chain seq x y z
N MET A 1 18.62 -19.59 -21.55
CA MET A 1 18.56 -19.23 -20.12
C MET A 1 18.43 -17.72 -20.06
N PRO A 2 17.51 -17.14 -19.26
CA PRO A 2 17.40 -15.69 -19.18
C PRO A 2 18.71 -15.09 -18.68
N MET A 3 19.12 -13.96 -19.26
CA MET A 3 20.38 -13.31 -18.94
C MET A 3 20.23 -12.55 -17.63
N ARG A 4 21.06 -12.82 -16.62
CA ARG A 4 21.05 -12.00 -15.40
C ARG A 4 21.80 -10.70 -15.64
N MET A 5 21.50 -9.68 -14.84
CA MET A 5 22.23 -8.41 -14.86
C MET A 5 23.76 -8.60 -14.71
N SER A 6 24.20 -9.54 -13.87
CA SER A 6 25.61 -9.88 -13.72
C SER A 6 26.25 -10.42 -15.00
N ASN A 7 25.52 -11.23 -15.78
CA ASN A 7 25.97 -11.71 -17.09
C ASN A 7 26.09 -10.55 -18.09
N LEU A 8 25.14 -9.61 -18.06
CA LEU A 8 25.21 -8.42 -18.92
C LEU A 8 26.46 -7.58 -18.61
N LYS A 9 26.76 -7.36 -17.32
CA LYS A 9 27.97 -6.64 -16.88
C LYS A 9 29.24 -7.30 -17.40
N GLU A 10 29.32 -8.63 -17.36
CA GLU A 10 30.47 -9.40 -17.88
C GLU A 10 30.60 -9.27 -19.41
N VAL A 11 29.50 -9.38 -20.15
CA VAL A 11 29.49 -9.18 -21.61
C VAL A 11 29.97 -7.78 -21.98
N ILE A 12 29.49 -6.76 -21.25
CA ILE A 12 29.93 -5.38 -21.45
C ILE A 12 31.44 -5.25 -21.19
N ALA A 13 31.91 -5.74 -20.04
CA ALA A 13 33.33 -5.64 -19.64
C ALA A 13 34.29 -6.32 -20.63
N THR A 14 33.83 -7.41 -21.27
CA THR A 14 34.64 -8.18 -22.23
C THR A 14 34.52 -7.72 -23.68
N SER A 15 33.50 -6.91 -24.01
CA SER A 15 33.21 -6.51 -25.40
C SER A 15 34.24 -5.60 -26.05
N GLY A 16 35.04 -4.87 -25.25
CA GLY A 16 35.99 -3.86 -25.76
C GLY A 16 35.32 -2.65 -26.45
N HIS A 17 33.99 -2.59 -26.45
CA HIS A 17 33.19 -1.51 -26.99
C HIS A 17 32.60 -0.65 -25.87
N HIS A 18 32.15 0.55 -26.24
CA HIS A 18 31.36 1.36 -25.32
C HIS A 18 30.09 0.57 -24.91
N PRO A 19 29.77 0.48 -23.62
CA PRO A 19 28.69 -0.38 -23.12
C PRO A 19 27.33 -0.19 -23.79
N LEU A 20 26.93 1.07 -24.06
CA LEU A 20 25.67 1.33 -24.76
C LEU A 20 25.66 0.75 -26.18
N HIS A 21 26.80 0.80 -26.88
CA HIS A 21 26.92 0.19 -28.21
C HIS A 21 26.82 -1.34 -28.12
N THR A 22 27.38 -1.95 -27.07
CA THR A 22 27.22 -3.38 -26.81
C THR A 22 25.75 -3.75 -26.60
N VAL A 23 25.03 -3.03 -25.74
CA VAL A 23 23.61 -3.30 -25.47
C VAL A 23 22.72 -3.05 -26.70
N TRP A 24 22.92 -1.95 -27.44
CA TRP A 24 22.18 -1.73 -28.68
C TRP A 24 22.46 -2.80 -29.72
N GLY A 25 23.72 -3.26 -29.85
CA GLY A 25 24.05 -4.38 -30.73
C GLY A 25 23.34 -5.68 -30.32
N MET A 26 23.18 -5.93 -29.02
CA MET A 26 22.41 -7.08 -28.52
C MET A 26 20.91 -6.94 -28.84
N ILE A 27 20.34 -5.73 -28.71
CA ILE A 27 18.95 -5.46 -29.11
C ILE A 27 18.75 -5.73 -30.60
N GLU A 28 19.66 -5.27 -31.45
CA GLU A 28 19.61 -5.48 -32.90
C GLU A 28 19.71 -6.97 -33.26
N GLN A 29 20.60 -7.72 -32.60
CA GLN A 29 20.72 -9.18 -32.80
C GLN A 29 19.46 -9.94 -32.38
N ALA A 30 18.76 -9.45 -31.36
CA ALA A 30 17.54 -10.07 -30.84
C ALA A 30 16.24 -9.58 -31.53
N ALA A 31 16.33 -8.68 -32.52
CA ALA A 31 15.18 -8.05 -33.17
C ALA A 31 14.17 -9.05 -33.79
N ASN A 32 14.67 -10.17 -34.31
CA ASN A 32 13.86 -11.20 -34.98
C ASN A 32 13.32 -12.27 -34.03
N ASN A 33 13.60 -12.17 -32.73
CA ASN A 33 13.00 -13.06 -31.75
C ASN A 33 11.50 -12.76 -31.59
N HIS A 34 10.79 -13.71 -30.98
CA HIS A 34 9.43 -13.47 -30.50
C HIS A 34 9.48 -12.45 -29.37
N ILE A 35 8.83 -11.30 -29.55
CA ILE A 35 8.85 -10.20 -28.58
C ILE A 35 7.51 -10.15 -27.86
N THR A 36 7.56 -10.11 -26.53
CA THR A 36 6.36 -9.96 -25.70
C THR A 36 6.29 -8.56 -25.12
N ILE A 37 5.26 -7.80 -25.51
CA ILE A 37 4.89 -6.54 -24.88
C ILE A 37 4.05 -6.88 -23.65
N ARG A 38 4.55 -6.48 -22.47
CA ARG A 38 3.82 -6.63 -21.21
C ARG A 38 3.12 -5.32 -20.85
N PRO A 39 1.91 -5.38 -20.26
CA PRO A 39 1.20 -4.21 -19.70
C PRO A 39 2.10 -3.27 -18.87
N SER A 40 2.82 -3.81 -17.89
CA SER A 40 3.77 -3.04 -17.07
C SER A 40 4.96 -2.48 -17.86
N GLY A 41 5.29 -3.08 -19.00
CA GLY A 41 6.34 -2.63 -19.91
C GLY A 41 5.94 -1.44 -20.78
N ILE A 42 4.65 -1.14 -20.94
CA ILE A 42 4.21 0.03 -21.73
C ILE A 42 4.64 1.33 -21.04
N VAL A 43 4.39 1.44 -19.74
CA VAL A 43 4.85 2.59 -18.94
C VAL A 43 6.38 2.69 -18.97
N GLU A 44 7.08 1.55 -18.82
CA GLU A 44 8.55 1.54 -18.90
C GLU A 44 9.07 1.97 -20.27
N PHE A 45 8.40 1.59 -21.37
CA PHE A 45 8.79 2.01 -22.71
C PHE A 45 8.63 3.52 -22.89
N LEU A 46 7.52 4.12 -22.43
CA LEU A 46 7.31 5.56 -22.53
C LEU A 46 8.30 6.35 -21.66
N ASP A 47 8.60 5.85 -20.46
CA ASP A 47 9.54 6.50 -19.54
C ASP A 47 11.00 6.33 -20.01
N ASN A 48 11.37 5.13 -20.45
CA ASN A 48 12.74 4.74 -20.81
C ASN A 48 12.76 3.55 -21.81
N PRO A 49 12.66 3.84 -23.12
CA PRO A 49 12.66 2.83 -24.17
C PRO A 49 13.87 1.89 -24.15
N PHE A 50 15.05 2.40 -23.75
CA PHE A 50 16.29 1.61 -23.67
C PHE A 50 16.23 0.54 -22.56
N SER A 51 15.77 0.91 -21.35
CA SER A 51 15.57 -0.05 -20.26
C SER A 51 14.57 -1.13 -20.67
N TRP A 52 13.45 -0.70 -21.26
CA TRP A 52 12.42 -1.62 -21.75
C TRP A 52 12.98 -2.63 -22.77
N ALA A 53 13.70 -2.15 -23.80
CA ALA A 53 14.26 -3.03 -24.83
C ALA A 53 15.29 -4.00 -24.26
N THR A 54 16.10 -3.56 -23.30
CA THR A 54 17.06 -4.41 -22.61
C THR A 54 16.36 -5.56 -21.86
N LYS A 55 15.22 -5.29 -21.22
CA LYS A 55 14.46 -6.32 -20.50
C LYS A 55 13.65 -7.22 -21.42
N GLN A 56 12.90 -6.65 -22.37
CA GLN A 56 11.90 -7.40 -23.16
C GLN A 56 12.45 -7.97 -24.47
N ILE A 57 13.44 -7.33 -25.11
CA ILE A 57 14.03 -7.81 -26.37
C ILE A 57 15.26 -8.68 -26.07
N VAL A 58 16.17 -8.19 -25.22
CA VAL A 58 17.40 -8.94 -24.87
C VAL A 58 17.12 -10.02 -23.80
N GLY A 59 16.10 -9.84 -22.95
CA GLY A 59 15.76 -10.80 -21.91
C GLY A 59 16.61 -10.69 -20.65
N VAL A 60 17.06 -9.47 -20.31
CA VAL A 60 17.84 -9.21 -19.10
C VAL A 60 16.92 -9.14 -17.87
N LEU A 61 17.22 -9.95 -16.86
CA LEU A 61 16.54 -9.94 -15.57
C LEU A 61 17.33 -9.12 -14.55
N SER A 62 16.64 -8.20 -13.88
CA SER A 62 17.13 -7.55 -12.66
C SER A 62 16.99 -8.49 -11.47
N PRO A 63 17.89 -8.43 -10.48
CA PRO A 63 17.69 -9.12 -9.21
C PRO A 63 16.41 -8.61 -8.53
N SER A 64 15.73 -9.50 -7.80
CA SER A 64 14.55 -9.12 -7.04
C SER A 64 14.97 -8.35 -5.78
N SER A 65 14.18 -7.35 -5.38
CA SER A 65 14.33 -6.72 -4.07
C SER A 65 13.47 -7.42 -3.03
N GLU A 66 13.83 -7.32 -1.74
CA GLU A 66 13.01 -7.87 -0.65
C GLU A 66 11.56 -7.36 -0.68
N ALA A 67 11.37 -6.09 -1.05
CA ALA A 67 10.05 -5.50 -1.22
C ALA A 67 9.24 -6.15 -2.36
N THR A 68 9.91 -6.53 -3.46
CA THR A 68 9.28 -7.24 -4.59
C THR A 68 8.92 -8.66 -4.19
N VAL A 69 9.85 -9.40 -3.59
CA VAL A 69 9.63 -10.77 -3.11
C VAL A 69 8.49 -10.84 -2.10
N LEU A 70 8.45 -9.90 -1.16
CA LEU A 70 7.36 -9.79 -0.20
C LEU A 70 6.02 -9.48 -0.88
N GLY A 71 6.02 -8.59 -1.87
CA GLY A 71 4.86 -8.31 -2.69
C GLY A 71 4.35 -9.58 -3.38
N THR A 72 5.21 -10.28 -4.11
CA THR A 72 4.87 -11.54 -4.80
C THR A 72 4.24 -12.56 -3.85
N ALA A 73 4.77 -12.72 -2.64
CA ALA A 73 4.21 -13.65 -1.66
C ALA A 73 2.79 -13.27 -1.22
N VAL A 74 2.52 -11.96 -1.04
CA VAL A 74 1.16 -11.46 -0.72
C VAL A 74 0.20 -11.69 -1.89
N HIS A 75 0.65 -11.49 -3.13
CA HIS A 75 -0.17 -11.79 -4.32
C HIS A 75 -0.47 -13.28 -4.42
N ALA A 76 0.49 -14.17 -4.13
CA ALA A 76 0.27 -15.62 -4.17
C ALA A 76 -0.82 -16.08 -3.19
N ALA A 77 -0.87 -15.51 -1.97
CA ALA A 77 -1.97 -15.78 -1.05
C ALA A 77 -3.32 -15.22 -1.54
N ALA A 78 -3.32 -14.02 -2.11
CA ALA A 78 -4.53 -13.43 -2.68
C ALA A 78 -5.07 -14.26 -3.86
N GLU A 79 -4.19 -14.70 -4.75
CA GLU A 79 -4.50 -15.61 -5.86
C GLU A 79 -5.18 -16.87 -5.36
N PHE A 80 -4.54 -17.56 -4.41
CA PHE A 80 -5.07 -18.80 -3.83
C PHE A 80 -6.48 -18.56 -3.27
N GLY A 81 -6.66 -17.51 -2.47
CA GLY A 81 -7.96 -17.22 -1.88
C GLY A 81 -9.02 -16.83 -2.91
N TYR A 82 -8.68 -16.05 -3.94
CA TYR A 82 -9.64 -15.74 -5.01
C TYR A 82 -9.98 -16.94 -5.89
N ARG A 83 -9.05 -17.87 -6.09
CA ARG A 83 -9.33 -19.12 -6.79
C ARG A 83 -10.36 -19.96 -6.03
N CYS A 84 -10.20 -20.12 -4.71
CA CYS A 84 -11.19 -20.80 -3.87
C CYS A 84 -12.59 -20.15 -3.96
N ILE A 85 -12.66 -18.81 -3.97
CA ILE A 85 -13.93 -18.08 -4.12
C ILE A 85 -14.56 -18.36 -5.49
N LEU A 86 -13.78 -18.24 -6.58
CA LEU A 86 -14.25 -18.48 -7.95
C LEU A 86 -14.70 -19.93 -8.17
N ASP A 87 -14.03 -20.88 -7.52
CA ASP A 87 -14.34 -22.31 -7.58
C ASP A 87 -15.49 -22.71 -6.63
N ASN A 88 -16.17 -21.73 -6.01
CA ASN A 88 -17.27 -21.90 -5.06
C ASN A 88 -16.91 -22.74 -3.81
N GLN A 89 -15.63 -22.71 -3.40
CA GLN A 89 -15.15 -23.34 -2.16
C GLN A 89 -15.32 -22.43 -0.93
N GLY A 90 -15.66 -21.17 -1.15
CA GLY A 90 -15.77 -20.15 -0.11
C GLY A 90 -14.46 -19.40 0.13
N LEU A 91 -14.45 -18.52 1.13
CA LEU A 91 -13.26 -17.80 1.55
C LEU A 91 -12.40 -18.72 2.44
N PRO A 92 -11.18 -19.11 2.03
CA PRO A 92 -10.29 -19.92 2.86
C PRO A 92 -9.79 -19.13 4.08
N SER A 93 -9.24 -19.82 5.07
CA SER A 93 -8.63 -19.18 6.25
C SER A 93 -7.29 -18.54 5.90
N VAL A 94 -6.81 -17.65 6.78
CA VAL A 94 -5.47 -17.02 6.61
C VAL A 94 -4.37 -18.09 6.62
N GLU A 95 -4.52 -19.12 7.45
CA GLU A 95 -3.56 -20.23 7.56
C GLU A 95 -3.48 -21.06 6.27
N GLU A 96 -4.62 -21.28 5.61
CA GLU A 96 -4.66 -21.97 4.31
C GLU A 96 -3.93 -21.14 3.24
N CYS A 97 -4.20 -19.83 3.18
CA CYS A 97 -3.50 -18.92 2.27
C CYS A 97 -2.00 -18.78 2.61
N ALA A 98 -1.60 -18.93 3.87
CA ALA A 98 -0.21 -18.81 4.30
C ALA A 98 0.71 -19.89 3.69
N VAL A 99 0.15 -21.02 3.25
CA VAL A 99 0.89 -22.05 2.50
C VAL A 99 1.40 -21.47 1.17
N ALA A 100 0.58 -20.71 0.45
CA ALA A 100 0.97 -20.06 -0.80
C ALA A 100 2.05 -18.97 -0.59
N ILE A 101 2.02 -18.28 0.56
CA ILE A 101 3.10 -17.34 0.96
C ILE A 101 4.42 -18.11 1.11
N ASP A 102 4.42 -19.20 1.88
CA ASP A 102 5.63 -19.99 2.15
C ASP A 102 6.22 -20.59 0.87
N GLU A 103 5.38 -21.14 -0.02
CA GLU A 103 5.80 -21.66 -1.31
C GLU A 103 6.38 -20.56 -2.22
N SER A 104 5.72 -19.41 -2.31
CA SER A 104 6.20 -18.27 -3.09
C SER A 104 7.55 -17.77 -2.58
N LEU A 105 7.70 -17.59 -1.26
CA LEU A 105 8.96 -17.13 -0.67
C LEU A 105 10.11 -18.10 -0.91
N LYS A 106 9.89 -19.42 -0.79
CA LYS A 106 10.93 -20.42 -1.10
C LYS A 106 11.45 -20.32 -2.54
N ASN A 107 10.56 -19.99 -3.48
CA ASN A 107 10.91 -19.86 -4.89
C ASN A 107 11.57 -18.52 -5.23
N GLU A 108 11.15 -17.44 -4.56
CA GLU A 108 11.60 -16.08 -4.86
C GLU A 108 12.86 -15.67 -4.08
N TYR A 109 13.03 -16.17 -2.85
CA TYR A 109 14.13 -15.77 -1.96
C TYR A 109 15.52 -16.12 -2.53
N VAL A 110 15.62 -17.17 -3.35
CA VAL A 110 16.87 -17.58 -4.02
C VAL A 110 17.38 -16.56 -5.04
N TRP A 111 16.54 -15.59 -5.43
CA TRP A 111 16.88 -14.53 -6.37
C TRP A 111 17.27 -13.21 -5.68
N LEU A 112 17.25 -13.16 -4.35
CA LEU A 112 17.72 -12.02 -3.58
C LEU A 112 19.25 -12.00 -3.51
N GLU A 113 19.84 -10.82 -3.71
CA GLU A 113 21.25 -10.57 -3.48
C GLU A 113 21.42 -9.87 -2.12
N ASN A 114 22.17 -10.49 -1.20
CA ASN A 114 22.46 -9.95 0.13
C ASN A 114 21.21 -9.55 0.94
N PRO A 115 20.27 -10.48 1.20
CA PRO A 115 19.06 -10.17 1.97
C PRO A 115 19.39 -9.70 3.40
N THR A 116 18.64 -8.72 3.87
CA THR A 116 18.66 -8.20 5.24
C THR A 116 17.67 -8.92 6.15
N MET A 117 16.59 -9.45 5.59
CA MET A 117 15.58 -10.26 6.28
C MET A 117 15.79 -11.75 5.99
N THR A 118 15.61 -12.59 7.01
CA THR A 118 15.51 -14.04 6.78
C THR A 118 14.18 -14.41 6.13
N ILE A 119 14.10 -15.59 5.52
CA ILE A 119 12.86 -16.09 4.93
C ILE A 119 11.72 -16.14 5.97
N GLU A 120 12.00 -16.53 7.22
CA GLU A 120 11.02 -16.58 8.30
C GLU A 120 10.50 -15.18 8.69
N GLN A 121 11.38 -14.18 8.69
CA GLN A 121 10.99 -12.78 8.92
C GLN A 121 10.11 -12.27 7.77
N MET A 122 10.43 -12.61 6.52
CA MET A 122 9.61 -12.26 5.36
C MET A 122 8.26 -12.98 5.38
N THR A 123 8.21 -14.26 5.77
CA THR A 123 6.95 -15.00 5.94
C THR A 123 6.07 -14.35 7.00
N THR A 124 6.63 -14.00 8.15
CA THR A 124 5.90 -13.32 9.24
C THR A 124 5.31 -11.99 8.76
N GLU A 125 6.12 -11.20 8.05
CA GLU A 125 5.67 -9.91 7.52
C GLU A 125 4.62 -10.08 6.42
N ALA A 126 4.78 -11.04 5.50
CA ALA A 126 3.81 -11.31 4.43
C ALA A 126 2.46 -11.74 5.00
N ILE A 127 2.45 -12.64 6.00
CA ILE A 127 1.23 -13.04 6.71
C ILE A 127 0.61 -11.83 7.40
N ARG A 128 1.39 -10.97 8.07
CA ARG A 128 0.89 -9.75 8.72
C ARG A 128 0.18 -8.83 7.73
N LEU A 129 0.78 -8.59 6.56
CA LEU A 129 0.21 -7.75 5.51
C LEU A 129 -1.03 -8.38 4.88
N PHE A 130 -0.96 -9.68 4.56
CA PHE A 130 -2.06 -10.40 3.94
C PHE A 130 -3.25 -10.55 4.88
N THR A 131 -3.04 -10.71 6.19
CA THR A 131 -4.12 -10.85 7.19
C THR A 131 -5.09 -9.67 7.11
N VAL A 132 -4.58 -8.43 7.07
CA VAL A 132 -5.45 -7.24 6.96
C VAL A 132 -6.23 -7.26 5.66
N TYR A 133 -5.58 -7.58 4.54
CA TYR A 133 -6.24 -7.68 3.24
C TYR A 133 -7.32 -8.78 3.19
N HIS A 134 -7.01 -9.95 3.75
CA HIS A 134 -7.93 -11.07 3.89
C HIS A 134 -9.15 -10.71 4.74
N THR A 135 -8.99 -9.93 5.81
CA THR A 135 -10.10 -9.57 6.68
C THR A 135 -10.94 -8.41 6.16
N GLU A 136 -10.30 -7.42 5.53
CA GLU A 136 -10.95 -6.15 5.18
C GLU A 136 -11.43 -6.10 3.72
N VAL A 137 -10.84 -6.89 2.81
CA VAL A 137 -11.11 -6.78 1.37
C VAL A 137 -11.73 -8.05 0.80
N MET A 138 -11.08 -9.20 0.97
CA MET A 138 -11.50 -10.45 0.31
C MET A 138 -12.96 -10.86 0.57
N PRO A 139 -13.55 -10.71 1.77
CA PRO A 139 -14.93 -11.15 2.05
C PRO A 139 -15.98 -10.33 1.30
N PHE A 140 -15.63 -9.12 0.87
CA PHE A 140 -16.52 -8.18 0.20
C PHE A 140 -16.26 -8.07 -1.30
N ALA A 141 -15.24 -8.79 -1.80
CA ALA A 141 -14.91 -8.81 -3.22
C ALA A 141 -15.90 -9.66 -4.02
N ASN A 142 -16.14 -9.25 -5.26
CA ASN A 142 -16.98 -10.00 -6.22
C ASN A 142 -16.17 -10.37 -7.48
N PRO A 143 -15.20 -11.29 -7.35
CA PRO A 143 -14.28 -11.62 -8.44
C PRO A 143 -15.01 -12.27 -9.63
N VAL A 144 -14.62 -11.87 -10.83
CA VAL A 144 -15.02 -12.51 -12.10
C VAL A 144 -13.85 -13.33 -12.67
N ALA A 145 -12.63 -12.88 -12.43
CA ALA A 145 -11.39 -13.55 -12.80
C ALA A 145 -10.29 -13.19 -11.80
N ALA A 146 -9.31 -14.08 -11.60
CA ALA A 146 -8.14 -13.84 -10.77
C ALA A 146 -6.91 -14.54 -11.38
N GLU A 147 -5.78 -13.85 -11.41
CA GLU A 147 -4.50 -14.30 -12.00
C GLU A 147 -4.67 -14.94 -13.40
N GLU A 148 -5.58 -14.38 -14.20
CA GLU A 148 -5.79 -14.85 -15.57
C GLU A 148 -4.74 -14.27 -16.51
N ARG A 149 -4.12 -15.17 -17.28
CA ARG A 149 -3.15 -14.82 -18.31
C ARG A 149 -3.85 -14.59 -19.63
N PHE A 150 -3.69 -13.40 -20.18
CA PHE A 150 -4.16 -13.05 -21.52
C PHE A 150 -2.97 -12.96 -22.48
N VAL A 151 -3.17 -13.45 -23.70
CA VAL A 151 -2.18 -13.41 -24.78
C VAL A 151 -2.90 -13.03 -26.07
N LEU A 152 -2.40 -12.00 -26.74
CA LEU A 152 -2.88 -11.52 -28.04
C LEU A 152 -1.71 -11.37 -28.99
N GLU A 153 -1.83 -11.91 -30.19
CA GLU A 153 -0.86 -11.63 -31.25
C GLU A 153 -1.18 -10.23 -31.82
N ALA A 154 -0.27 -9.27 -31.63
CA ALA A 154 -0.42 -7.92 -32.19
C ALA A 154 0.05 -7.85 -33.63
N TRP A 155 1.18 -8.50 -33.92
CA TRP A 155 1.80 -8.51 -35.24
C TRP A 155 2.79 -9.68 -35.32
N ASP A 156 3.06 -10.21 -36.50
CA ASP A 156 3.97 -11.35 -36.77
C ASP A 156 5.18 -11.45 -35.80
N GLY A 157 5.08 -12.31 -34.78
CA GLY A 157 6.13 -12.53 -33.79
C GLY A 157 6.23 -11.45 -32.69
N ILE A 158 5.16 -10.69 -32.48
CA ILE A 158 4.98 -9.65 -31.45
C ILE A 158 3.64 -9.92 -30.79
N GLN A 159 3.69 -10.31 -29.51
CA GLN A 159 2.49 -10.56 -28.72
C GLN A 159 2.35 -9.55 -27.59
N LEU A 160 1.12 -9.20 -27.24
CA LEU A 160 0.81 -8.58 -25.96
C LEU A 160 0.42 -9.69 -24.99
N ALA A 161 1.07 -9.76 -23.83
CA ALA A 161 0.72 -10.74 -22.82
C ALA A 161 0.89 -10.20 -21.41
N GLY A 162 -0.05 -10.54 -20.54
CA GLY A 162 -0.05 -10.12 -19.15
C GLY A 162 -0.93 -11.01 -18.29
N THR A 163 -0.63 -11.01 -16.99
CA THR A 163 -1.48 -11.59 -15.96
C THR A 163 -2.01 -10.44 -15.10
N THR A 164 -3.32 -10.38 -14.90
CA THR A 164 -3.97 -9.42 -14.03
C THR A 164 -4.24 -10.05 -12.67
N ASP A 165 -4.08 -9.29 -11.58
CA ASP A 165 -4.33 -9.82 -10.24
C ASP A 165 -5.80 -10.24 -10.10
N ARG A 166 -6.73 -9.32 -10.41
CA ARG A 166 -8.17 -9.60 -10.32
C ARG A 166 -9.00 -8.74 -11.27
N ILE A 167 -10.08 -9.32 -11.81
CA ILE A 167 -11.22 -8.59 -12.39
C ILE A 167 -12.39 -8.73 -11.43
N GLU A 168 -13.06 -7.63 -11.12
CA GLU A 168 -14.15 -7.58 -10.14
C GLU A 168 -15.41 -6.96 -10.75
N ARG A 169 -16.57 -7.48 -10.36
CA ARG A 169 -17.86 -6.88 -10.70
C ARG A 169 -18.28 -5.90 -9.61
N ARG A 170 -18.42 -4.64 -10.00
CA ARG A 170 -18.88 -3.54 -9.13
C ARG A 170 -20.38 -3.67 -8.82
N ALA A 171 -20.84 -2.92 -7.82
CA ALA A 171 -22.23 -2.94 -7.37
C ALA A 171 -23.25 -2.52 -8.46
N ASP A 172 -22.83 -1.68 -9.41
CA ASP A 172 -23.63 -1.26 -10.58
C ASP A 172 -23.62 -2.28 -11.74
N GLY A 173 -22.93 -3.42 -11.58
CA GLY A 173 -22.80 -4.47 -12.58
C GLY A 173 -21.64 -4.28 -13.55
N THR A 174 -20.98 -3.13 -13.56
CA THR A 174 -19.80 -2.85 -14.40
C THR A 174 -18.57 -3.64 -13.91
N LEU A 175 -17.57 -3.79 -14.78
CA LEU A 175 -16.32 -4.46 -14.44
C LEU A 175 -15.23 -3.44 -14.08
N ALA A 176 -14.43 -3.78 -13.06
CA ALA A 176 -13.20 -3.11 -12.72
C ALA A 176 -12.03 -4.08 -12.87
N ILE A 177 -10.90 -3.55 -13.35
CA ILE A 177 -9.62 -4.24 -13.22
C ILE A 177 -8.94 -3.81 -11.93
N THR A 178 -8.52 -4.78 -11.15
CA THR A 178 -7.98 -4.58 -9.81
C THR A 178 -6.52 -5.01 -9.76
N ASP A 179 -5.69 -4.15 -9.18
CA ASP A 179 -4.28 -4.41 -8.94
C ASP A 179 -3.96 -4.17 -7.46
N ILE A 180 -3.38 -5.19 -6.84
CA ILE A 180 -2.97 -5.22 -5.44
C ILE A 180 -1.55 -4.66 -5.36
N LYS A 181 -1.30 -3.83 -4.35
CA LYS A 181 0.01 -3.23 -4.12
C LYS A 181 0.36 -3.27 -2.66
N THR A 182 1.62 -3.57 -2.35
CA THR A 182 2.17 -3.35 -1.01
C THR A 182 3.08 -2.13 -1.03
N SER A 183 2.97 -1.25 -0.04
CA SER A 183 3.75 -0.01 -0.02
C SER A 183 4.07 0.45 1.39
N ALA A 184 5.29 0.95 1.61
CA ALA A 184 5.66 1.62 2.85
C ALA A 184 5.02 3.01 2.98
N LYS A 185 4.62 3.62 1.86
CA LYS A 185 4.01 4.95 1.79
C LYS A 185 2.57 4.86 1.33
N ASN A 186 1.71 5.70 1.91
CA ASN A 186 0.36 5.90 1.41
C ASN A 186 0.41 6.50 0.00
N LEU A 187 -0.50 6.06 -0.86
CA LEU A 187 -0.75 6.72 -2.14
C LEU A 187 -1.74 7.87 -1.88
N SER A 188 -1.19 9.08 -1.72
CA SER A 188 -1.96 10.29 -1.47
C SER A 188 -1.80 11.28 -2.61
N GLY A 189 -2.90 11.92 -2.99
CA GLY A 189 -2.89 13.05 -3.90
C GLY A 189 -2.52 14.35 -3.21
N GLU A 190 -2.82 15.45 -3.89
CA GLU A 190 -2.65 16.77 -3.31
C GLU A 190 -3.49 16.91 -2.03
N LYS A 191 -2.91 17.61 -1.07
CA LYS A 191 -3.54 17.82 0.22
C LYS A 191 -4.66 18.84 0.09
N VAL A 192 -5.84 18.50 0.57
CA VAL A 192 -7.01 19.37 0.46
C VAL A 192 -7.08 20.39 1.59
N GLU A 193 -7.67 21.56 1.30
CA GLU A 193 -7.94 22.61 2.29
C GLU A 193 -8.84 22.08 3.41
N GLY A 194 -8.51 22.42 4.66
CA GLY A 194 -9.19 21.93 5.87
C GLY A 194 -8.57 20.67 6.48
N SER A 195 -7.67 19.98 5.78
CA SER A 195 -7.10 18.70 6.25
C SER A 195 -6.19 18.85 7.47
N ASP A 196 -5.46 19.96 7.59
CA ASP A 196 -4.63 20.24 8.78
C ASP A 196 -5.47 20.61 9.98
N GLU A 197 -6.49 21.43 9.77
CA GLU A 197 -7.44 21.84 10.79
C GLU A 197 -8.19 20.61 11.34
N LEU A 198 -8.71 19.76 10.45
CA LEU A 198 -9.36 18.51 10.83
C LEU A 198 -8.42 17.58 11.61
N LYS A 199 -7.16 17.49 11.20
CA LYS A 199 -6.14 16.69 11.91
C LYS A 199 -5.85 17.26 13.30
N ALA A 200 -5.74 18.58 13.43
CA ALA A 200 -5.54 19.26 14.71
C ALA A 200 -6.74 19.06 15.64
N MET A 201 -7.97 19.14 15.13
CA MET A 201 -9.19 18.87 15.88
C MET A 201 -9.24 17.42 16.39
N ARG A 202 -8.95 16.44 15.54
CA ARG A 202 -8.88 15.03 15.93
C ARG A 202 -7.82 14.79 17.00
N GLN A 203 -6.67 15.46 16.90
CA GLN A 203 -5.62 15.37 17.89
C GLN A 203 -6.06 15.95 19.24
N LYS A 204 -6.69 17.13 19.23
CA LYS A 204 -7.25 17.75 20.44
C LYS A 204 -8.32 16.88 21.09
N LEU A 205 -9.22 16.29 20.29
CA LEU A 205 -10.25 15.36 20.78
C LEU A 205 -9.61 14.15 21.48
N LYS A 206 -8.55 13.58 20.89
CA LYS A 206 -7.79 12.47 21.49
C LYS A 206 -7.13 12.87 22.81
N GLU A 207 -6.65 14.09 22.93
CA GLU A 207 -6.09 14.64 24.16
C GLU A 207 -7.16 14.81 25.24
N LEU A 208 -8.34 15.35 24.90
CA LEU A 208 -9.48 15.44 25.81
C LEU A 208 -9.94 14.08 26.32
N ASN A 209 -10.02 13.07 25.44
CA ASN A 209 -10.34 11.70 25.83
C ASN A 209 -9.33 11.16 26.86
N LYS A 210 -8.02 11.33 26.59
CA LYS A 210 -6.98 10.95 27.55
C LYS A 210 -7.05 11.73 28.86
N LEU A 211 -7.44 13.00 28.81
CA LEU A 211 -7.59 13.84 30.00
C LEU A 211 -8.72 13.31 30.89
N SER A 212 -9.86 12.94 30.28
CA SER A 212 -10.98 12.32 30.98
C SER A 212 -10.61 10.98 31.62
N GLU A 213 -9.75 10.19 30.96
CA GLU A 213 -9.22 8.93 31.48
C GLU A 213 -8.19 9.11 32.61
N ARG A 214 -7.42 10.21 32.60
CA ARG A 214 -6.30 10.44 33.53
C ARG A 214 -6.67 11.14 34.84
N HIS A 215 -7.96 11.26 35.13
CA HIS A 215 -8.52 11.94 36.29
C HIS A 215 -8.32 13.47 36.31
N ALA A 216 -9.20 14.16 37.03
CA ALA A 216 -9.14 15.61 37.24
C ALA A 216 -7.86 16.04 37.97
N PRO A 217 -7.40 17.29 37.80
CA PRO A 217 -6.27 17.84 38.55
C PRO A 217 -6.42 17.69 40.07
N GLN A 218 -7.64 17.84 40.61
CA GLN A 218 -7.95 17.64 42.03
C GLN A 218 -8.11 16.17 42.46
N TYR A 219 -7.94 15.19 41.57
CA TYR A 219 -8.20 13.80 41.90
C TYR A 219 -7.27 13.23 42.99
N ASN A 220 -6.02 13.70 43.04
CA ASN A 220 -5.13 13.34 44.13
C ASN A 220 -5.60 13.92 45.46
N ASP A 221 -6.09 15.16 45.46
CA ASP A 221 -6.61 15.82 46.65
C ASP A 221 -7.90 15.14 47.15
N LEU A 222 -8.79 14.77 46.23
CA LEU A 222 -9.98 13.95 46.49
C LEU A 222 -9.61 12.60 47.12
N LYS A 223 -8.58 11.94 46.58
CA LYS A 223 -8.10 10.65 47.08
C LYS A 223 -7.48 10.77 48.48
N GLU A 224 -6.71 11.81 48.75
CA GLU A 224 -6.14 12.06 50.08
C GLU A 224 -7.25 12.43 51.09
N ALA A 225 -8.20 13.29 50.72
CA ALA A 225 -9.37 13.60 51.55
C ALA A 225 -10.16 12.33 51.91
N GLY A 226 -10.36 11.44 50.93
CA GLY A 226 -11.01 10.14 51.17
C GLY A 226 -10.25 9.21 52.11
N LYS A 227 -8.91 9.30 52.17
CA LYS A 227 -8.12 8.57 53.17
C LYS A 227 -8.27 9.17 54.57
N VAL A 228 -8.30 10.50 54.69
CA VAL A 228 -8.48 11.20 55.97
C VAL A 228 -9.82 10.80 56.60
N VAL A 229 -10.92 10.82 55.83
CA VAL A 229 -12.24 10.37 56.29
C VAL A 229 -12.19 8.92 56.79
N LYS A 230 -11.59 7.99 56.02
CA LYS A 230 -11.46 6.58 56.43
C LYS A 230 -10.64 6.40 57.70
N GLU A 231 -9.60 7.20 57.88
CA GLU A 231 -8.74 7.13 59.06
C GLU A 231 -9.45 7.64 60.32
N ILE A 232 -10.24 8.72 60.21
CA ILE A 232 -11.06 9.23 61.32
C ILE A 232 -12.14 8.21 61.70
N GLN A 233 -12.84 7.65 60.71
CA GLN A 233 -13.83 6.57 60.92
C GLN A 233 -13.22 5.34 61.63
N ARG A 234 -11.98 4.97 61.26
CA ARG A 234 -11.25 3.88 61.91
C ARG A 234 -10.96 4.19 63.39
N LYS A 235 -10.53 5.40 63.71
CA LYS A 235 -10.24 5.84 65.09
C LYS A 235 -11.50 5.86 65.97
N LEU A 236 -12.63 6.30 65.41
CA LEU A 236 -13.94 6.27 66.08
C LEU A 236 -14.40 4.84 66.45
N GLY A 237 -13.98 3.83 65.67
CA GLY A 237 -14.30 2.42 65.93
C GLY A 237 -13.42 1.71 66.98
N LEU A 238 -12.41 2.37 67.55
CA LEU A 238 -11.49 1.76 68.54
C LEU A 238 -12.08 1.77 69.95
N LYS A 239 -11.98 0.64 70.68
CA LYS A 239 -12.54 0.46 72.04
C LYS A 239 -11.90 1.33 73.15
N LYS A 240 -10.82 2.07 72.87
CA LYS A 240 -10.01 2.78 73.89
C LYS A 240 -10.18 4.30 73.89
N THR A 241 -10.99 4.87 73.00
CA THR A 241 -11.23 6.32 72.94
C THR A 241 -12.18 6.77 74.05
N THR A 242 -11.84 7.89 74.68
CA THR A 242 -12.69 8.54 75.69
C THR A 242 -13.90 9.21 75.02
N GLU A 243 -14.95 9.50 75.79
CA GLU A 243 -16.15 10.17 75.25
C GLU A 243 -15.85 11.59 74.73
N GLU A 244 -14.92 12.31 75.35
CA GLU A 244 -14.44 13.62 74.85
C GLU A 244 -13.66 13.48 73.53
N GLU A 245 -12.79 12.47 73.41
CA GLU A 245 -12.06 12.20 72.16
C GLU A 245 -12.99 11.79 71.02
N LYS A 246 -14.05 11.01 71.31
CA LYS A 246 -15.07 10.65 70.31
C LYS A 246 -15.83 11.88 69.82
N ALA A 247 -16.22 12.77 70.73
CA ALA A 247 -16.93 14.01 70.36
C ALA A 247 -16.07 14.88 69.44
N MET A 248 -14.77 15.01 69.73
CA MET A 248 -13.83 15.77 68.89
C MET A 248 -13.63 15.12 67.51
N LEU A 249 -13.41 13.80 67.47
CA LEU A 249 -13.29 13.05 66.21
C LEU A 249 -14.57 13.08 65.36
N GLN A 250 -15.74 13.24 65.98
CA GLN A 250 -17.01 13.39 65.26
C GLN A 250 -17.07 14.73 64.50
N VAL A 251 -16.59 15.81 65.13
CA VAL A 251 -16.49 17.13 64.50
C VAL A 251 -15.48 17.11 63.35
N ASP A 252 -14.30 16.53 63.57
CA ASP A 252 -13.28 16.37 62.52
C ASP A 252 -13.79 15.54 61.33
N LEU A 253 -14.64 14.53 61.59
CA LEU A 253 -15.25 13.71 60.54
C LEU A 253 -16.21 14.53 59.69
N GLU A 254 -17.10 15.30 60.31
CA GLU A 254 -18.06 16.16 59.58
C GLU A 254 -17.34 17.19 58.71
N GLU A 255 -16.25 17.79 59.20
CA GLU A 255 -15.42 18.74 58.43
C GLU A 255 -14.71 18.06 57.25
N ALA A 256 -14.15 16.86 57.48
CA ALA A 256 -13.48 16.08 56.43
C ALA A 256 -14.45 15.56 55.38
N GLU A 257 -15.66 15.13 55.77
CA GLU A 257 -16.72 14.72 54.85
C GLU A 257 -17.24 15.89 54.02
N THR A 258 -17.41 17.07 54.63
CA THR A 258 -17.79 18.30 53.91
C THR A 258 -16.74 18.65 52.85
N SER A 259 -15.46 18.66 53.24
CA SER A 259 -14.34 18.93 52.32
C SER A 259 -14.27 17.92 51.17
N LEU A 260 -14.56 16.63 51.45
CA LEU A 260 -14.60 15.58 50.44
C LEU A 260 -15.72 15.80 49.42
N VAL A 261 -16.91 16.21 49.88
CA VAL A 261 -18.07 16.50 49.02
C VAL A 261 -17.79 17.71 48.13
N GLU A 262 -17.17 18.77 48.66
CA GLU A 262 -16.78 19.95 47.88
C GLU A 262 -15.79 19.58 46.77
N LEU A 263 -14.73 18.83 47.10
CA LEU A 263 -13.76 18.34 46.12
C LEU A 263 -14.41 17.43 45.07
N GLN A 264 -15.35 16.57 45.47
CA GLN A 264 -16.09 15.73 44.53
C GLN A 264 -16.88 16.59 43.55
N GLY A 265 -17.59 17.61 44.03
CA GLY A 265 -18.33 18.54 43.18
C GLY A 265 -17.44 19.34 42.23
N GLU A 266 -16.23 19.72 42.64
CA GLU A 266 -15.25 20.36 41.75
C GLU A 266 -14.77 19.43 40.64
N VAL A 267 -14.48 18.17 40.97
CA VAL A 267 -14.07 17.14 40.01
C VAL A 267 -15.18 16.85 39.01
N ASP A 268 -16.42 16.70 39.49
CA ASP A 268 -17.59 16.44 38.65
C ASP A 268 -17.84 17.61 37.68
N LYS A 269 -17.80 18.85 38.17
CA LYS A 269 -17.94 20.05 37.34
C LYS A 269 -16.83 20.19 36.30
N TRP A 270 -15.60 19.84 36.66
CA TRP A 270 -14.48 19.82 35.71
C TRP A 270 -14.70 18.77 34.62
N LEU A 271 -15.14 17.56 35.01
CA LEU A 271 -15.46 16.49 34.07
C LEU A 271 -16.58 16.89 33.12
N GLU A 272 -17.63 17.56 33.61
CA GLU A 272 -18.70 18.11 32.78
C GLU A 272 -18.18 19.12 31.76
N GLY A 273 -17.25 20.01 32.14
CA GLY A 273 -16.64 20.97 31.22
C GLY A 273 -15.78 20.30 30.13
N VAL A 274 -14.99 19.30 30.49
CA VAL A 274 -14.20 18.51 29.52
C VAL A 274 -15.13 17.75 28.57
N GLN A 275 -16.22 17.20 29.10
CA GLN A 275 -17.25 16.49 28.36
C GLN A 275 -17.96 17.40 27.36
N GLU A 276 -18.33 18.62 27.77
CA GLU A 276 -18.94 19.62 26.90
C GLU A 276 -17.98 20.03 25.76
N GLU A 277 -16.72 20.32 26.07
CA GLU A 277 -15.72 20.67 25.06
C GLU A 277 -15.50 19.52 24.06
N ARG A 278 -15.48 18.28 24.56
CA ARG A 278 -15.38 17.07 23.73
C ARG A 278 -16.57 16.98 22.76
N ASP A 279 -17.78 17.17 23.25
CA ASP A 279 -18.99 17.01 22.44
C ASP A 279 -19.13 18.14 21.41
N GLN A 280 -18.75 19.37 21.76
CA GLN A 280 -18.67 20.49 20.81
C GLN A 280 -17.65 20.19 19.69
N LEU A 281 -16.45 19.74 20.06
CA LEU A 281 -15.39 19.43 19.09
C LEU A 281 -15.76 18.23 18.20
N GLN A 282 -16.37 17.20 18.76
CA GLN A 282 -16.88 16.05 18.01
C GLN A 282 -17.95 16.49 17.01
N THR A 283 -18.90 17.33 17.42
CA THR A 283 -19.94 17.88 16.54
C THR A 283 -19.33 18.67 15.37
N GLU A 284 -18.29 19.45 15.63
CA GLU A 284 -17.60 20.20 14.58
C GLU A 284 -16.85 19.28 13.61
N ILE A 285 -16.15 18.25 14.13
CA ILE A 285 -15.50 17.22 13.32
C ILE A 285 -16.52 16.52 12.43
N ASP A 286 -17.64 16.06 12.99
CA ASP A 286 -18.67 15.33 12.25
C ASP A 286 -19.30 16.19 11.14
N ARG A 287 -19.35 17.51 11.34
CA ARG A 287 -19.83 18.47 10.33
C ARG A 287 -18.87 18.61 9.15
N ILE A 288 -17.56 18.71 9.38
CA ILE A 288 -16.59 19.06 8.33
C ILE A 288 -15.85 17.86 7.74
N ALA A 289 -15.66 16.80 8.52
CA ALA A 289 -14.85 15.65 8.13
C ALA A 289 -15.36 14.97 6.85
N PRO A 290 -16.66 14.70 6.66
CA PRO A 290 -17.13 13.98 5.49
C PRO A 290 -16.76 14.66 4.16
N ASP A 291 -16.84 16.00 4.10
CA ASP A 291 -16.50 16.77 2.89
C ASP A 291 -14.98 16.77 2.63
N ILE A 292 -14.18 17.02 3.67
CA ILE A 292 -12.72 17.03 3.57
C ILE A 292 -12.20 15.65 3.17
N GLU A 293 -12.71 14.59 3.80
CA GLU A 293 -12.31 13.21 3.52
C GLU A 293 -12.73 12.77 2.12
N LYS A 294 -13.92 13.17 1.66
CA LYS A 294 -14.36 12.92 0.29
C LYS A 294 -13.45 13.62 -0.71
N ARG A 295 -13.15 14.91 -0.53
CA ARG A 295 -12.23 15.65 -1.40
C ARG A 295 -10.82 15.05 -1.38
N GLN A 296 -10.33 14.61 -0.22
CA GLN A 296 -9.03 13.93 -0.13
C GLN A 296 -9.06 12.58 -0.87
N TYR A 297 -10.13 11.80 -0.73
CA TYR A 297 -10.32 10.55 -1.47
C TYR A 297 -10.31 10.77 -2.99
N GLU A 298 -10.99 11.81 -3.49
CA GLU A 298 -10.98 12.17 -4.91
C GLU A 298 -9.57 12.56 -5.39
N ALA A 299 -8.83 13.36 -4.60
CA ALA A 299 -7.45 13.71 -4.89
C ALA A 299 -6.54 12.46 -4.93
N ASP A 300 -6.74 11.53 -3.99
CA ASP A 300 -6.01 10.27 -3.93
C ASP A 300 -6.31 9.36 -5.13
N CYS A 301 -7.58 9.29 -5.56
CA CYS A 301 -8.00 8.57 -6.76
C CYS A 301 -7.36 9.16 -8.02
N LEU A 302 -7.29 10.50 -8.12
CA LEU A 302 -6.63 11.18 -9.24
C LEU A 302 -5.13 10.86 -9.28
N ALA A 303 -4.46 10.87 -8.13
CA ALA A 303 -3.04 10.52 -8.04
C ALA A 303 -2.79 9.04 -8.38
N ALA A 304 -3.66 8.13 -7.93
CA ALA A 304 -3.59 6.73 -8.31
C ALA A 304 -3.83 6.51 -9.80
N MET A 305 -4.81 7.22 -10.36
CA MET A 305 -5.11 7.22 -11.78
C MET A 305 -3.90 7.70 -12.60
N HIS A 306 -3.25 8.80 -12.22
CA HIS A 306 -2.04 9.27 -12.90
C HIS A 306 -0.87 8.29 -12.82
N LYS A 307 -0.73 7.60 -11.68
CA LYS A 307 0.40 6.69 -11.45
C LYS A 307 0.21 5.30 -12.06
N HIS A 308 -1.02 4.80 -12.10
CA HIS A 308 -1.33 3.40 -12.44
C HIS A 308 -2.34 3.25 -13.57
N GLY A 309 -3.00 4.33 -14.01
CA GLY A 309 -4.08 4.30 -14.99
C GLY A 309 -3.66 3.69 -16.32
N LEU A 310 -2.49 4.04 -16.84
CA LEU A 310 -1.99 3.47 -18.11
C LEU A 310 -1.72 1.96 -18.00
N GLN A 311 -1.11 1.52 -16.89
CA GLN A 311 -0.88 0.10 -16.64
C GLN A 311 -2.21 -0.66 -16.55
N LEU A 312 -3.16 -0.19 -15.74
CA LEU A 312 -4.47 -0.84 -15.61
C LEU A 312 -5.25 -0.84 -16.93
N ALA A 313 -5.23 0.27 -17.69
CA ALA A 313 -5.86 0.35 -18.99
C ALA A 313 -5.30 -0.67 -19.99
N SER A 314 -4.00 -0.98 -19.90
CA SER A 314 -3.40 -2.00 -20.77
C SER A 314 -3.79 -3.43 -20.43
N TYR A 315 -3.97 -3.75 -19.15
CA TYR A 315 -4.56 -5.03 -18.77
C TYR A 315 -6.05 -5.09 -19.12
N ALA A 316 -6.80 -4.00 -18.96
CA ALA A 316 -8.19 -3.91 -19.38
C ALA A 316 -8.32 -4.15 -20.89
N PHE A 317 -7.44 -3.55 -21.69
CA PHE A 317 -7.38 -3.77 -23.14
C PHE A 317 -7.15 -5.25 -23.50
N LEU A 318 -6.21 -5.93 -22.82
CA LEU A 318 -5.97 -7.36 -23.03
C LEU A 318 -7.21 -8.20 -22.74
N TYR A 319 -7.86 -7.94 -21.60
CA TYR A 319 -9.07 -8.65 -21.19
C TYR A 319 -10.23 -8.40 -22.16
N GLU A 320 -10.43 -7.15 -22.56
CA GLU A 320 -11.48 -6.73 -23.51
C GLU A 320 -11.32 -7.43 -24.85
N ALA A 321 -10.11 -7.45 -25.39
CA ALA A 321 -9.84 -8.11 -26.65
C ALA A 321 -9.94 -9.65 -26.56
N ALA A 322 -9.60 -10.25 -25.42
CA ALA A 322 -9.70 -11.69 -25.22
C ALA A 322 -11.14 -12.19 -24.99
N THR A 323 -11.99 -11.38 -24.34
CA THR A 323 -13.30 -11.82 -23.84
C THR A 323 -14.49 -11.12 -24.50
N GLY A 324 -14.28 -9.95 -25.11
CA GLY A 324 -15.34 -9.07 -25.61
C GLY A 324 -16.08 -8.26 -24.54
N ASN A 325 -15.72 -8.41 -23.26
CA ASN A 325 -16.37 -7.70 -22.14
C ASN A 325 -15.60 -6.42 -21.79
N THR A 326 -16.31 -5.30 -21.65
CA THR A 326 -15.73 -3.98 -21.36
C THR A 326 -15.39 -3.78 -19.88
N ILE A 327 -14.23 -3.18 -19.61
CA ILE A 327 -13.76 -2.76 -18.28
C ILE A 327 -13.52 -1.25 -18.31
N ASP A 328 -14.39 -0.47 -17.68
CA ASP A 328 -14.27 0.99 -17.70
C ASP A 328 -13.64 1.59 -16.44
N TRP A 329 -13.38 0.75 -15.44
CA TRP A 329 -12.87 1.15 -14.13
C TRP A 329 -11.56 0.46 -13.79
N GLY A 330 -10.66 1.22 -13.19
CA GLY A 330 -9.46 0.72 -12.54
C GLY A 330 -9.64 0.80 -11.03
N ARG A 331 -9.12 -0.19 -10.33
CA ARG A 331 -9.12 -0.29 -8.87
C ARG A 331 -7.71 -0.61 -8.40
N ILE A 332 -7.21 0.18 -7.46
CA ILE A 332 -5.93 -0.04 -6.80
C ILE A 332 -6.19 -0.33 -5.33
N GLU A 333 -5.66 -1.45 -4.85
CA GLU A 333 -5.77 -1.87 -3.45
C GLU A 333 -4.38 -1.82 -2.82
N VAL A 334 -4.11 -0.76 -2.07
CA VAL A 334 -2.80 -0.54 -1.46
C VAL A 334 -2.81 -1.01 -0.01
N ILE A 335 -2.06 -2.06 0.28
CA ILE A 335 -1.71 -2.50 1.63
C ILE A 335 -0.54 -1.62 2.11
N ILE A 336 -0.82 -0.73 3.04
CA ILE A 336 0.13 0.23 3.59
C ILE A 336 0.80 -0.38 4.82
N LYS A 337 2.13 -0.51 4.78
CA LYS A 337 2.96 -1.18 5.80
C LYS A 337 3.19 -0.31 7.05
N TYR A 338 2.13 0.24 7.64
CA TYR A 338 2.24 0.93 8.93
C TYR A 338 2.63 -0.05 10.05
N ASP A 339 3.37 0.47 11.03
CA ASP A 339 3.79 -0.23 12.24
C ASP A 339 2.98 0.33 13.42
N PRO A 340 2.28 -0.51 14.22
CA PRO A 340 2.26 -1.99 14.16
C PRO A 340 1.20 -2.60 13.23
N THR A 341 0.19 -1.82 12.85
CA THR A 341 -0.99 -2.36 12.16
C THR A 341 -1.02 -1.86 10.71
N PRO A 342 -0.93 -2.75 9.71
CA PRO A 342 -1.12 -2.36 8.31
C PRO A 342 -2.55 -1.90 8.08
N VAL A 343 -2.77 -1.11 7.04
CA VAL A 343 -4.12 -0.68 6.62
C VAL A 343 -4.27 -0.85 5.12
N VAL A 344 -5.47 -1.14 4.65
CA VAL A 344 -5.75 -1.21 3.21
C VAL A 344 -6.48 0.05 2.75
N LYS A 345 -6.03 0.58 1.61
CA LYS A 345 -6.69 1.70 0.93
C LYS A 345 -7.13 1.26 -0.46
N ILE A 346 -8.43 1.40 -0.73
CA ILE A 346 -9.04 1.06 -2.01
C ILE A 346 -9.33 2.36 -2.78
N LEU A 347 -8.79 2.48 -3.99
CA LEU A 347 -8.96 3.65 -4.84
C LEU A 347 -9.54 3.20 -6.19
N GLU A 348 -10.67 3.78 -6.59
CA GLU A 348 -11.32 3.48 -7.86
C GLU A 348 -11.37 4.71 -8.75
N PHE A 349 -11.11 4.53 -10.05
CA PHE A 349 -11.10 5.62 -11.02
C PHE A 349 -11.45 5.12 -12.42
N PRO A 350 -12.01 5.98 -13.30
CA PRO A 350 -12.37 5.58 -14.64
C PRO A 350 -11.13 5.49 -15.56
N LEU A 351 -11.12 4.55 -16.51
CA LEU A 351 -9.97 4.27 -17.38
C LEU A 351 -10.07 4.89 -18.78
N HIS A 352 -11.19 5.52 -19.14
CA HIS A 352 -11.46 6.00 -20.50
C HIS A 352 -10.34 6.85 -21.12
N ILE A 353 -9.68 7.72 -20.33
CA ILE A 353 -8.58 8.56 -20.80
C ILE A 353 -7.36 7.71 -21.19
N TYR A 354 -7.03 6.71 -20.38
CA TYR A 354 -5.86 5.87 -20.55
C TYR A 354 -6.04 4.75 -21.57
N LYS A 355 -7.27 4.33 -21.88
CA LYS A 355 -7.51 3.33 -22.94
C LYS A 355 -6.99 3.80 -24.29
N ARG A 356 -7.25 5.07 -24.64
CA ARG A 356 -6.76 5.68 -25.88
C ARG A 356 -5.25 5.80 -25.88
N GLU A 357 -4.68 6.28 -24.79
CA GLU A 357 -3.22 6.41 -24.63
C GLU A 357 -2.51 5.05 -24.72
N CYS A 358 -3.10 4.01 -24.12
CA CYS A 358 -2.61 2.64 -24.20
C CYS A 358 -2.56 2.14 -25.64
N ALA A 359 -3.64 2.30 -26.41
CA ALA A 359 -3.66 1.87 -27.82
C ALA A 359 -2.53 2.54 -28.62
N MET A 360 -2.38 3.86 -28.46
CA MET A 360 -1.30 4.61 -29.13
C MET A 360 0.10 4.16 -28.70
N ALA A 361 0.28 3.86 -27.42
CA ALA A 361 1.56 3.39 -26.90
C ALA A 361 1.90 1.99 -27.43
N VAL A 362 0.92 1.09 -27.52
CA VAL A 362 1.08 -0.23 -28.13
C VAL A 362 1.47 -0.11 -29.60
N ASP A 363 0.76 0.72 -30.38
CA ASP A 363 1.08 0.96 -31.78
C ASP A 363 2.51 1.48 -31.96
N LEU A 364 2.91 2.47 -31.14
CA LEU A 364 4.27 3.01 -31.17
C LEU A 364 5.34 1.94 -30.85
N MET A 365 5.07 1.05 -29.90
CA MET A 365 5.97 -0.06 -29.58
C MET A 365 6.08 -1.05 -30.73
N VAL A 366 4.96 -1.42 -31.36
CA VAL A 366 4.93 -2.30 -32.52
C VAL A 366 5.69 -1.68 -33.68
N GLU A 367 5.45 -0.41 -34.00
CA GLU A 367 6.17 0.35 -35.04
C GLU A 367 7.68 0.40 -34.76
N ALA A 368 8.09 0.64 -33.51
CA ALA A 368 9.50 0.65 -33.13
C ALA A 368 10.16 -0.72 -33.35
N ILE A 369 9.48 -1.82 -32.98
CA ILE A 369 9.99 -3.18 -33.20
C ILE A 369 10.06 -3.49 -34.71
N GLN A 370 9.05 -3.11 -35.48
CA GLN A 370 9.05 -3.29 -36.94
C GLN A 370 10.18 -2.49 -37.61
N ALA A 371 10.39 -1.25 -37.20
CA ALA A 371 11.49 -0.42 -37.68
C ALA A 371 12.85 -1.03 -37.35
N LEU A 372 13.01 -1.60 -36.14
CA LEU A 372 14.21 -2.34 -35.74
C LEU A 372 14.44 -3.55 -36.67
N ARG A 373 13.41 -4.35 -36.92
CA ARG A 373 13.48 -5.51 -37.84
C ARG A 373 13.78 -5.10 -39.29
N ALA A 374 13.35 -3.92 -39.71
CA ALA A 374 13.68 -3.34 -41.01
C ALA A 374 15.12 -2.78 -41.10
N GLY A 375 15.92 -2.90 -40.02
CA GLY A 375 17.32 -2.47 -39.99
C GLY A 375 17.53 -1.06 -39.47
N THR A 376 16.52 -0.41 -38.87
CA THR A 376 16.73 0.88 -38.21
C THR A 376 17.58 0.68 -36.95
N PRO A 377 18.68 1.45 -36.76
CA PRO A 377 19.55 1.27 -35.61
C PRO A 377 18.83 1.41 -34.27
N ALA A 378 19.08 0.50 -33.33
CA ALA A 378 18.40 0.47 -32.03
C ALA A 378 18.60 1.77 -31.23
N ARG A 379 19.76 2.42 -31.37
CA ARG A 379 20.04 3.72 -30.72
C ARG A 379 19.10 4.86 -31.12
N LEU A 380 18.46 4.78 -32.28
CA LEU A 380 17.50 5.80 -32.74
C LEU A 380 16.10 5.56 -32.19
N LEU A 381 15.75 4.29 -31.98
CA LEU A 381 14.44 3.82 -31.53
C LEU A 381 14.33 3.75 -30.01
N PHE A 382 15.37 3.21 -29.36
CA PHE A 382 15.41 2.93 -27.93
C PHE A 382 16.39 3.87 -27.24
N ARG A 383 15.99 5.13 -27.13
CA ARG A 383 16.79 6.17 -26.50
C ARG A 383 16.82 5.97 -24.99
N MET A 384 17.96 6.30 -24.42
CA MET A 384 18.15 6.29 -22.98
C MET A 384 17.53 7.53 -22.35
N ASN A 385 16.77 7.35 -21.28
CA ASN A 385 16.34 8.43 -20.41
C ASN A 385 17.10 8.34 -19.06
N PRO A 386 18.08 9.23 -18.81
CA PRO A 386 18.89 9.16 -17.58
C PRO A 386 18.11 9.57 -16.32
N GLU A 387 16.94 10.21 -16.46
CA GLU A 387 16.17 10.77 -15.35
C GLU A 387 15.17 9.77 -14.74
N THR A 388 14.71 8.78 -15.50
CA THR A 388 13.57 7.91 -15.15
C THR A 388 13.96 6.45 -14.89
N PHE A 389 15.25 6.13 -14.84
CA PHE A 389 15.72 4.75 -14.73
C PHE A 389 15.19 4.06 -13.45
N ARG A 390 14.25 3.11 -13.61
CA ARG A 390 13.77 2.24 -12.54
C ARG A 390 14.63 0.97 -12.50
N GLY A 391 15.29 0.74 -11.36
CA GLY A 391 16.30 -0.30 -11.17
C GLY A 391 17.67 0.34 -11.00
N SER A 392 18.20 0.28 -9.79
CA SER A 392 19.48 0.89 -9.43
C SER A 392 20.64 0.29 -10.23
N GLU A 393 20.57 -0.98 -10.67
CA GLU A 393 21.73 -1.62 -11.30
C GLU A 393 22.04 -1.10 -12.71
N LEU A 394 21.05 -0.88 -13.56
CA LEU A 394 21.28 -0.26 -14.88
C LEU A 394 21.68 1.22 -14.71
N THR A 395 21.17 1.89 -13.68
CA THR A 395 21.56 3.26 -13.32
C THR A 395 23.01 3.32 -12.88
N GLU A 396 23.42 2.43 -11.99
CA GLU A 396 24.78 2.33 -11.46
C GLU A 396 25.74 1.93 -12.57
N MET A 397 25.38 0.92 -13.37
CA MET A 397 26.13 0.55 -14.58
C MET A 397 26.30 1.78 -15.48
N VAL A 398 25.22 2.44 -15.91
CA VAL A 398 25.31 3.62 -16.79
C VAL A 398 26.03 4.79 -16.13
N ARG A 399 25.87 5.04 -14.83
CA ARG A 399 26.57 6.12 -14.11
C ARG A 399 28.06 5.86 -13.99
N GLU A 400 28.46 4.63 -13.64
CA GLU A 400 29.86 4.19 -13.65
C GLU A 400 30.47 4.39 -15.04
N ILE A 401 29.69 4.17 -16.09
CA ILE A 401 30.12 4.30 -17.49
C ILE A 401 30.22 5.77 -17.94
N VAL A 402 29.22 6.60 -17.63
CA VAL A 402 29.20 8.04 -17.97
C VAL A 402 30.25 8.83 -17.19
N MET A 403 30.60 8.39 -15.97
CA MET A 403 31.67 8.99 -15.19
C MET A 403 33.08 8.51 -15.61
N ALA A 404 33.18 7.37 -16.31
CA ALA A 404 34.44 6.79 -16.77
C ALA A 404 34.79 7.12 -18.24
N SER A 405 33.88 7.78 -18.96
CA SER A 405 34.06 8.30 -20.34
C SER A 405 34.18 9.82 -20.32
#